data_AF-A0A509L1H9-F1
#
_entry.id   AF-A0A509L1H9-F1
#
_cell.length_a   1.000
_cell.length_b   1.000
_cell.length_c   1.000
_cell.angle_alpha   90.00
_cell.angle_beta   90.00
_cell.angle_gamma   90.00
#
_symmetry.space_group_name_H-M   'P 1'
#
loop_
_entity.id
_entity.type
_entity.pdbx_description
1 polymer ?
#
loop_
_entity_poly.entity_id
_entity_poly.type
_entity_poly.pdbx_seq_one_letter_code
_entity_poly.pdbx_strand_id
1 'polypeptide(L)'
;MITMVNNQNNSTVQITLSNRIGYEKIAMACSASFAEMFGFSNDRIEDLKTIVGEASTNAMEHGNQGRLDARVVVSMSFKDDTICVSVADEGPGIGKQPPPPDIARIIENNEAICGFGLFLIKQLADKVDF
;
A
#
# COMPACT_ATOMS: atom_id res chain seq x y z
N MET A 1 -14.45 29.31 12.56
CA MET A 1 -15.56 28.63 11.86
C MET A 1 -14.92 27.81 10.76
N ILE A 2 -14.91 26.49 10.87
CA ILE A 2 -14.42 25.59 9.80
C ILE A 2 -15.67 25.14 9.05
N THR A 3 -15.72 25.42 7.75
CA THR A 3 -16.85 25.06 6.90
C THR A 3 -16.44 23.87 6.03
N MET A 4 -17.22 22.79 6.08
CA MET A 4 -17.01 21.64 5.20
C MET A 4 -17.67 21.90 3.85
N VAL A 5 -16.88 21.84 2.76
CA VAL A 5 -17.41 21.85 1.39
C VAL A 5 -17.62 20.40 0.97
N ASN A 6 -18.88 19.99 0.86
CA ASN A 6 -19.22 18.68 0.33
C ASN A 6 -19.12 18.73 -1.20
N ASN A 7 -17.97 18.33 -1.74
CA ASN A 7 -17.86 18.03 -3.17
C ASN A 7 -17.39 16.57 -3.33
N GLN A 8 -18.37 15.66 -3.28
CA GLN A 8 -18.20 14.21 -3.37
C GLN A 8 -18.04 13.76 -4.83
N ASN A 9 -17.11 14.36 -5.57
CA ASN A 9 -16.71 13.85 -6.88
C ASN A 9 -15.24 14.22 -7.13
N ASN A 10 -14.37 13.22 -7.01
CA ASN A 10 -12.92 13.24 -7.21
C ASN A 10 -12.06 13.70 -6.01
N SER A 11 -12.35 13.16 -4.82
CA SER A 11 -11.44 13.29 -3.67
C SER A 11 -10.17 12.48 -3.91
N THR A 12 -9.07 13.16 -4.21
CA THR A 12 -7.73 12.57 -4.27
C THR A 12 -6.93 13.05 -3.08
N VAL A 13 -6.30 12.12 -2.37
CA VAL A 13 -5.34 12.40 -1.30
C VAL A 13 -4.00 11.84 -1.72
N GLN A 14 -2.95 12.66 -1.61
CA GLN A 14 -1.58 12.24 -1.87
C GLN A 14 -0.71 12.55 -0.66
N ILE A 15 0.17 11.61 -0.33
CA ILE A 15 1.14 11.72 0.76
C ILE A 15 2.50 11.40 0.19
N THR A 16 3.49 12.24 0.52
CA THR A 16 4.89 12.02 0.16
C THR A 16 5.68 11.75 1.42
N LEU A 17 6.25 10.56 1.50
CA LEU A 17 7.00 10.07 2.65
C LEU A 17 8.49 10.06 2.34
N SER A 18 9.32 10.37 3.34
CA SER A 18 10.75 10.03 3.28
C SER A 18 10.92 8.51 3.20
N ASN A 19 11.96 8.04 2.52
CA ASN A 19 12.29 6.63 2.46
C ASN A 19 12.84 6.12 3.82
N ARG A 20 11.94 5.81 4.76
CA ARG A 20 12.29 5.36 6.11
C ARG A 20 11.28 4.33 6.63
N ILE A 21 11.77 3.13 6.92
CA ILE A 21 10.97 2.08 7.55
C ILE A 21 10.34 2.57 8.86
N GLY A 22 9.06 2.23 9.03
CA GLY A 22 8.16 2.77 10.03
C GLY A 22 7.21 3.84 9.49
N TYR A 23 7.53 4.49 8.36
CA TYR A 23 6.70 5.56 7.79
C TYR A 23 5.51 5.00 6.99
N GLU A 24 5.53 3.73 6.59
CA GLU A 24 4.37 3.02 6.04
C GLU A 24 3.15 3.13 6.97
N LYS A 25 3.35 3.20 8.29
CA LYS A 25 2.27 3.38 9.27
C LYS A 25 1.50 4.69 9.09
N ILE A 26 2.16 5.74 8.57
CA ILE A 26 1.50 7.00 8.24
C ILE A 26 0.58 6.78 7.04
N ALA A 27 1.06 6.10 5.99
CA ALA A 27 0.24 5.77 4.82
C ALA A 27 -0.95 4.88 5.22
N MET A 28 -0.74 3.87 6.07
CA MET A 28 -1.80 2.99 6.59
C MET A 28 -2.87 3.76 7.38
N ALA A 29 -2.45 4.67 8.26
CA ALA A 29 -3.40 5.47 9.04
C ALA A 29 -4.22 6.38 8.12
N CYS A 30 -3.58 7.01 7.13
CA CYS A 30 -4.28 7.85 6.18
C CYS A 30 -5.21 7.06 5.25
N SER A 31 -4.84 5.84 4.85
CA SER A 31 -5.72 5.00 4.04
C SER A 31 -6.95 4.52 4.83
N ALA A 32 -6.77 4.22 6.11
CA ALA A 32 -7.89 3.90 6.99
C ALA A 32 -8.88 5.07 7.10
N SER A 33 -8.38 6.26 7.45
CA SER A 33 -9.22 7.46 7.54
C SER A 33 -9.88 7.81 6.20
N PHE A 34 -9.19 7.62 5.07
CA PHE A 34 -9.77 7.86 3.76
C PHE A 34 -10.92 6.89 3.45
N ALA A 35 -10.76 5.60 3.76
CA ALA A 35 -11.80 4.60 3.53
C ALA A 35 -13.01 4.77 4.46
N GLU A 36 -12.78 5.15 5.72
CA GLU A 36 -13.84 5.48 6.68
C GLU A 36 -14.75 6.61 6.16
N MET A 37 -14.18 7.63 5.50
CA MET A 37 -14.95 8.74 4.93
C MET A 37 -15.97 8.32 3.86
N PHE A 38 -15.76 7.17 3.22
CA PHE A 38 -16.67 6.62 2.19
C PHE A 38 -17.46 5.41 2.68
N GLY A 39 -17.39 5.08 3.98
CA GLY A 39 -18.25 4.07 4.59
C GLY A 39 -17.85 2.62 4.32
N PHE A 40 -16.57 2.36 4.02
CA PHE A 40 -16.06 1.00 3.89
C PHE A 40 -16.17 0.24 5.23
N SER A 41 -16.36 -1.08 5.16
CA SER A 41 -16.40 -1.93 6.36
C SER A 41 -15.03 -2.00 7.04
N ASN A 42 -15.04 -2.27 8.35
CA ASN A 42 -13.80 -2.43 9.13
C ASN A 42 -12.87 -3.49 8.53
N ASP A 43 -13.42 -4.61 8.05
CA ASP A 43 -12.63 -5.67 7.41
C ASP A 43 -11.93 -5.15 6.14
N ARG A 44 -12.63 -4.41 5.28
CA ARG A 44 -12.02 -3.80 4.09
C ARG A 44 -11.01 -2.70 4.42
N ILE A 45 -11.21 -1.99 5.53
CA ILE A 45 -10.24 -1.02 6.03
C ILE A 45 -8.94 -1.71 6.48
N GLU A 46 -9.04 -2.84 7.20
CA GLU A 46 -7.87 -3.63 7.61
C GLU A 46 -7.15 -4.27 6.41
N ASP A 47 -7.91 -4.75 5.42
CA ASP A 47 -7.34 -5.22 4.15
C ASP A 47 -6.56 -4.10 3.45
N LEU A 48 -7.15 -2.91 3.33
CA LEU A 48 -6.53 -1.74 2.71
C LEU A 48 -5.26 -1.30 3.45
N LYS A 49 -5.29 -1.27 4.78
CA LYS A 49 -4.10 -0.95 5.60
C LYS A 49 -2.98 -1.94 5.31
N THR A 50 -3.30 -3.23 5.23
CA THR A 50 -2.30 -4.27 4.93
C THR A 50 -1.72 -4.06 3.52
N ILE A 51 -2.56 -3.85 2.51
CA ILE A 51 -2.13 -3.57 1.13
C ILE A 51 -1.19 -2.36 1.07
N VAL A 52 -1.60 -1.24 1.67
CA VAL A 52 -0.84 0.01 1.68
C VAL A 52 0.47 -0.15 2.44
N GLY A 53 0.44 -0.85 3.57
CA GLY A 53 1.63 -1.15 4.37
C GLY A 53 2.65 -1.95 3.58
N GLU A 54 2.25 -3.09 3.01
CA GLU A 54 3.13 -3.95 2.23
C GLU A 54 3.67 -3.25 0.98
N ALA A 55 2.84 -2.51 0.26
CA ALA A 55 3.27 -1.76 -0.92
C ALA A 55 4.27 -0.65 -0.56
N SER A 56 4.03 0.08 0.53
CA SER A 56 4.92 1.13 1.02
C SER A 56 6.25 0.56 1.52
N THR A 57 6.23 -0.54 2.27
CA THR A 57 7.44 -1.23 2.72
C THR A 57 8.25 -1.72 1.52
N ASN A 58 7.61 -2.34 0.51
CA ASN A 58 8.30 -2.76 -0.71
C ASN A 58 8.95 -1.58 -1.45
N ALA A 59 8.23 -0.46 -1.59
CA ALA A 59 8.76 0.76 -2.18
C ALA A 59 9.98 1.30 -1.39
N MET A 60 9.95 1.22 -0.06
CA MET A 60 11.03 1.72 0.79
C MET A 60 12.27 0.80 0.83
N GLU A 61 12.05 -0.49 1.05
CA GLU A 61 13.10 -1.50 1.22
C GLU A 61 13.72 -1.91 -0.11
N HIS A 62 12.88 -2.15 -1.12
CA HIS A 62 13.30 -2.76 -2.38
C HIS A 62 13.34 -1.76 -3.53
N GLY A 63 12.30 -0.95 -3.70
CA GLY A 63 12.20 0.03 -4.80
C GLY A 63 13.29 1.09 -4.74
N ASN A 64 13.34 1.83 -3.64
CA ASN A 64 14.34 2.87 -3.40
C ASN A 64 15.73 2.33 -3.03
N GLN A 65 15.92 1.02 -2.88
CA GLN A 65 17.22 0.38 -2.61
C GLN A 65 18.00 1.00 -1.43
N GLY A 66 17.29 1.43 -0.39
CA GLY A 66 17.88 2.06 0.80
C GLY A 66 18.35 3.52 0.63
N ARG A 67 18.06 4.18 -0.51
CA ARG A 67 18.38 5.61 -0.71
C ARG A 67 17.54 6.49 0.22
N LEU A 68 18.17 7.15 1.18
CA LEU A 68 17.49 7.92 2.23
C LEU A 68 16.89 9.25 1.74
N ASP A 69 17.40 9.78 0.64
CA ASP A 69 16.93 11.00 -0.03
C ASP A 69 15.72 10.77 -0.94
N ALA A 70 15.51 9.51 -1.34
CA ALA A 70 14.37 9.12 -2.17
C ALA A 70 13.04 9.25 -1.40
N ARG A 71 11.95 9.34 -2.17
CA ARG A 71 10.58 9.43 -1.65
C ARG A 71 9.77 8.19 -1.98
N VAL A 72 8.72 8.00 -1.18
CA VAL A 72 7.59 7.13 -1.50
C VAL A 72 6.34 7.98 -1.58
N VAL A 73 5.64 7.92 -2.69
CA VAL A 73 4.40 8.66 -2.93
C VAL A 73 3.23 7.70 -2.87
N VAL A 74 2.31 7.93 -1.95
CA VAL A 74 1.05 7.17 -1.82
C VAL A 74 -0.09 8.07 -2.25
N SER A 75 -0.81 7.66 -3.30
CA SER A 75 -1.98 8.36 -3.83
C SER A 75 -3.22 7.51 -3.66
N MET A 76 -4.30 8.10 -3.18
CA MET A 76 -5.58 7.46 -2.95
C MET A 76 -6.68 8.29 -3.61
N SER A 77 -7.57 7.62 -4.33
CA SER A 77 -8.74 8.27 -4.94
C SER A 77 -9.97 7.41 -4.76
N PHE A 78 -11.13 8.05 -4.69
CA PHE A 78 -12.42 7.36 -4.63
C PHE A 78 -13.26 7.71 -5.85
N LYS A 79 -13.70 6.68 -6.57
CA LYS A 79 -14.55 6.80 -7.76
C LYS A 79 -15.39 5.54 -7.93
N ASP A 80 -16.66 5.69 -8.29
CA ASP A 80 -17.57 4.57 -8.61
C ASP A 80 -17.54 3.46 -7.53
N ASP A 81 -17.62 3.86 -6.27
CA ASP A 81 -17.58 2.97 -5.09
C ASP A 81 -16.27 2.17 -4.93
N THR A 82 -15.20 2.63 -5.58
CA THR A 82 -13.90 1.98 -5.60
C THR A 82 -12.83 2.94 -5.05
N ILE A 83 -12.03 2.45 -4.11
CA ILE A 83 -10.80 3.12 -3.69
C ILE A 83 -9.65 2.60 -4.56
N CYS A 84 -9.01 3.50 -5.30
CA CYS A 84 -7.80 3.22 -6.04
C CYS A 84 -6.60 3.77 -5.26
N VAL A 85 -5.64 2.89 -4.95
CA VAL A 85 -4.37 3.26 -4.32
C VAL A 85 -3.23 3.04 -5.30
N SER A 86 -2.32 4.00 -5.38
CA SER A 86 -1.03 3.87 -6.06
C SER A 86 0.10 4.18 -5.09
N VAL A 87 1.13 3.34 -5.09
CA VAL A 87 2.37 3.55 -4.34
C VAL A 87 3.50 3.60 -5.36
N ALA A 88 4.24 4.71 -5.37
CA ALA A 88 5.36 4.93 -6.28
C ALA A 88 6.64 5.20 -5.49
N ASP A 89 7.73 4.58 -5.92
CA ASP A 89 9.10 4.86 -5.49
C ASP A 89 9.92 5.49 -6.62
N GLU A 90 11.15 5.89 -6.33
CA GLU A 90 12.08 6.48 -7.31
C GLU A 90 13.09 5.45 -7.83
N GLY A 91 12.81 4.16 -7.62
CA GLY A 91 13.63 3.05 -8.06
C GLY A 91 13.54 2.77 -9.56
N PRO A 92 14.35 1.82 -10.05
CA PRO A 92 14.33 1.40 -11.46
C PRO A 92 13.08 0.58 -11.85
N GLY A 93 12.12 0.39 -10.94
CA GLY A 93 10.96 -0.48 -11.11
C GLY A 93 11.25 -1.95 -10.80
N ILE A 94 10.21 -2.78 -10.94
CA ILE A 94 10.26 -4.20 -10.62
C ILE A 94 10.79 -4.98 -11.83
N GLY A 95 11.97 -5.57 -11.70
CA GLY A 95 12.56 -6.40 -12.77
C GLY A 95 11.85 -7.74 -12.95
N LYS A 96 11.85 -8.60 -11.92
CA LYS A 96 11.15 -9.89 -11.91
C LYS A 96 10.45 -10.07 -10.58
N GLN A 97 9.14 -10.30 -10.60
CA GLN A 97 8.40 -10.61 -9.38
C GLN A 97 8.87 -11.96 -8.81
N PRO A 98 9.08 -12.07 -7.49
CA PRO A 98 9.33 -13.35 -6.87
C PRO A 98 8.10 -14.27 -7.08
N PRO A 99 8.31 -15.59 -7.18
CA PRO A 99 7.19 -16.53 -7.20
C PRO A 99 6.36 -16.39 -5.92
N PRO A 100 5.06 -16.74 -5.94
CA PRO A 100 4.26 -16.83 -4.73
C PRO A 100 4.95 -17.73 -3.69
N PRO A 101 4.90 -17.39 -2.39
CA PRO A 101 5.53 -18.20 -1.36
C PRO A 101 4.88 -19.59 -1.30
N ASP A 102 5.70 -20.63 -1.29
CA ASP A 102 5.26 -22.00 -1.01
C ASP A 102 5.19 -22.19 0.51
N ILE A 103 4.01 -21.90 1.07
CA ILE A 103 3.79 -21.89 2.52
C ILE A 103 4.11 -23.26 3.13
N ALA A 104 3.74 -24.36 2.46
CA ALA A 104 3.99 -25.71 2.95
C ALA A 104 5.50 -25.95 3.07
N ARG A 105 6.25 -25.68 2.00
CA ARG A 105 7.71 -25.83 1.99
C ARG A 105 8.41 -24.90 2.98
N ILE A 106 7.94 -23.66 3.13
CA ILE A 106 8.51 -22.70 4.09
C ILE A 106 8.38 -23.23 5.52
N ILE A 107 7.21 -23.76 5.90
CA ILE A 107 6.97 -24.33 7.23
C ILE A 107 7.84 -25.58 7.43
N GLU A 108 7.88 -26.49 6.44
CA GLU A 108 8.65 -27.73 6.52
C GLU A 108 10.16 -27.49 6.65
N ASN A 109 10.70 -26.52 5.92
CA ASN A 109 12.14 -26.29 5.83
C ASN A 109 12.63 -25.07 6.63
N ASN A 110 11.73 -24.38 7.34
CA ASN A 110 12.01 -23.14 8.08
C ASN A 110 12.72 -22.07 7.21
N GLU A 111 12.28 -21.96 5.95
CA GLU A 111 12.85 -21.00 4.97
C GLU A 111 12.36 -19.56 5.23
N ALA A 112 13.15 -18.56 4.85
CA ALA A 112 12.71 -17.17 4.94
C ALA A 112 11.54 -16.90 3.98
N ILE A 113 10.48 -16.25 4.47
CA ILE A 113 9.33 -15.90 3.64
C ILE A 113 9.73 -14.74 2.71
N CYS A 114 10.05 -15.07 1.46
CA CYS A 114 10.27 -14.07 0.42
C CYS A 114 8.98 -13.85 -0.36
N GLY A 115 8.65 -12.59 -0.68
CA GLY A 115 7.48 -12.26 -1.51
C GLY A 115 6.12 -12.33 -0.80
N PHE A 116 6.11 -12.40 0.54
CA PHE A 116 4.86 -12.44 1.32
C PHE A 116 4.02 -11.18 1.11
N GLY A 117 4.64 -10.00 1.13
CA GLY A 117 3.91 -8.74 0.95
C GLY A 117 3.19 -8.67 -0.39
N LEU A 118 3.86 -9.08 -1.47
CA LEU A 118 3.25 -9.17 -2.80
C LEU A 118 2.10 -10.19 -2.85
N PHE A 119 2.27 -11.32 -2.16
CA PHE A 119 1.23 -12.32 -2.02
C PHE A 119 0.00 -11.77 -1.28
N LEU A 120 0.19 -11.10 -0.15
CA LEU A 120 -0.88 -10.47 0.63
C LEU A 120 -1.64 -9.43 -0.21
N ILE A 121 -0.92 -8.55 -0.92
CA ILE A 121 -1.55 -7.56 -1.80
C ILE A 121 -2.46 -8.25 -2.82
N LYS A 122 -1.99 -9.33 -3.46
CA LYS A 122 -2.77 -10.10 -4.45
C LYS A 122 -3.96 -10.84 -3.85
N GLN A 123 -3.94 -11.20 -2.57
CA GLN A 123 -5.06 -11.87 -1.89
C GLN A 123 -6.13 -10.89 -1.41
N LEU A 124 -5.74 -9.68 -1.01
CA LEU A 124 -6.63 -8.71 -0.36
C LEU A 124 -7.24 -7.70 -1.34
N ALA A 125 -6.53 -7.36 -2.42
CA ALA A 125 -6.99 -6.42 -3.43
C ALA A 125 -7.89 -7.10 -4.47
N ASP A 126 -8.93 -6.39 -4.90
CA ASP A 126 -9.81 -6.86 -5.98
C ASP A 126 -9.08 -6.88 -7.34
N LYS A 127 -8.18 -5.90 -7.54
CA LYS A 127 -7.31 -5.77 -8.71
C LYS A 127 -5.98 -5.17 -8.29
N VAL A 128 -4.89 -5.60 -8.92
CA VAL A 128 -3.55 -5.06 -8.69
C VAL A 128 -2.74 -5.06 -9.99
N ASP A 129 -2.04 -3.96 -10.22
CA ASP A 129 -1.08 -3.75 -11.30
C ASP A 129 0.24 -3.24 -10.72
N PHE A 130 1.36 -3.47 -11.42
CA PHE A 130 2.72 -3.17 -10.98
C PHE A 130 3.51 -2.43 -12.06
#